data_AF-R6KD29-F1
#
_entry.id   AF-R6KD29-F1
#
_cell.length_a   1.000
_cell.length_b   1.000
_cell.length_c   1.000
_cell.angle_alpha   90.00
_cell.angle_beta   90.00
_cell.angle_gamma   90.00
#
_symmetry.space_group_name_H-M   'P 1'
#
loop_
_entity.id
_entity.type
_entity.pdbx_description
1 polymer ?
#
loop_
_entity_poly.entity_id
_entity_poly.type
_entity_poly.pdbx_seq_one_letter_code
_entity_poly.pdbx_strand_id
1 'polypeptide(L)'
;MISLDTFRKYRYSDIIEGTIEIKECDYDEDVYEKPLTDQMLRDRLAFLSLFVTETVDEAIAIQNIFPELSEIFNEMNEYLARPEEVLGMFSEALRILNHNTAVLMVDEYRKKYQEMEKNLKKEMKEKLDDKDKQISSQEELLKNQEQQHKKDLERIAELEAKLNSINKSSNNI
;
A
#
# COMPACT_ATOMS: atom_id res chain seq x y z
N MET A 1 -0.45 38.76 6.87
CA MET A 1 0.92 38.15 6.76
C MET A 1 1.66 38.69 5.53
N ILE A 2 2.85 39.30 5.71
CA ILE A 2 3.73 39.75 4.62
C ILE A 2 4.39 38.54 3.92
N SER A 3 4.49 38.56 2.58
CA SER A 3 5.24 37.52 1.85
C SER A 3 6.75 37.70 2.02
N LEU A 4 7.52 36.61 1.94
CA LEU A 4 8.98 36.67 2.01
C LEU A 4 9.57 37.57 0.92
N ASP A 5 9.02 37.54 -0.30
CA ASP A 5 9.45 38.43 -1.39
C ASP A 5 9.24 39.91 -1.06
N THR A 6 8.10 40.23 -0.44
CA THR A 6 7.77 41.61 -0.04
C THR A 6 8.68 42.06 1.11
N PHE A 7 8.93 41.17 2.07
CA PHE A 7 9.86 41.41 3.17
C PHE A 7 11.30 41.65 2.67
N ARG A 8 11.79 40.79 1.76
CA ARG A 8 13.12 40.95 1.13
C ARG A 8 13.23 42.29 0.40
N LYS A 9 12.20 42.68 -0.34
CA LYS A 9 12.22 43.89 -1.16
C LYS A 9 12.20 45.19 -0.35
N TYR A 10 11.46 45.25 0.76
CA TYR A 10 11.17 46.52 1.44
C TYR A 10 11.66 46.60 2.88
N ARG A 11 12.00 45.49 3.51
CA ARG A 11 12.41 45.46 4.93
C ARG A 11 13.82 44.96 5.15
N TYR A 12 14.24 43.97 4.38
CA TYR A 12 15.49 43.29 4.60
C TYR A 12 16.73 44.19 4.45
N SER A 13 16.74 45.13 3.49
CA SER A 13 17.83 46.10 3.35
C SER A 13 18.03 46.96 4.60
N ASP A 14 16.94 47.51 5.17
CA ASP A 14 17.00 48.30 6.41
C ASP A 14 17.60 47.48 7.56
N ILE A 15 17.26 46.19 7.62
CA ILE A 15 17.72 45.28 8.68
C ILE A 15 19.21 45.01 8.54
N ILE A 16 19.70 44.73 7.33
CA ILE A 16 21.15 44.55 7.08
C ILE A 16 21.94 45.80 7.46
N GLU A 17 21.36 46.99 7.26
CA GLU A 17 21.95 48.27 7.69
C GLU A 17 21.87 48.50 9.22
N GLY A 18 21.28 47.57 9.97
CA GLY A 18 21.19 47.59 11.44
C GLY A 18 19.88 48.15 12.00
N THR A 19 18.91 48.50 11.15
CA THR A 19 17.62 49.05 11.58
C THR A 19 16.64 47.94 11.92
N ILE A 20 16.61 47.53 13.19
CA ILE A 20 15.79 46.42 13.70
C ILE A 20 14.50 46.86 14.42
N GLU A 21 14.13 48.14 14.31
CA GLU A 21 12.85 48.62 14.85
C GLU A 21 11.68 47.90 14.17
N ILE A 22 10.78 47.35 15.00
CA ILE A 22 9.61 46.63 14.53
C ILE A 22 8.64 47.61 13.88
N LYS A 23 8.27 47.34 12.64
CA LYS A 23 7.24 48.08 11.90
C LYS A 23 5.93 47.29 11.89
N GLU A 24 4.81 47.98 11.75
CA GLU A 24 3.48 47.36 11.64
C GLU A 24 3.42 46.32 10.49
N CYS A 25 4.16 46.57 9.39
CA CYS A 25 4.23 45.63 8.27
C CYS A 25 5.07 44.37 8.54
N ASP A 26 5.84 44.33 9.63
CA ASP A 26 6.64 43.16 9.94
C ASP A 26 5.73 42.03 10.39
N TYR A 27 4.69 42.29 11.18
CA TYR A 27 3.81 41.29 11.82
C TYR A 27 2.31 41.54 11.61
N ASP A 28 1.48 40.61 12.08
CA ASP A 28 0.03 40.64 11.91
C ASP A 28 -0.60 40.19 13.24
N GLU A 29 -1.15 41.13 14.02
CA GLU A 29 -1.65 40.86 15.37
C GLU A 29 -2.85 39.90 15.36
N ASP A 30 -3.68 39.97 14.32
CA ASP A 30 -4.89 39.17 14.17
C ASP A 30 -4.60 37.67 13.97
N VAL A 31 -3.35 37.32 13.66
CA VAL A 31 -2.91 35.93 13.50
C VAL A 31 -2.72 35.24 14.85
N TYR A 32 -2.58 35.98 15.95
CA TYR A 32 -2.22 35.43 17.25
C TYR A 32 -3.37 35.54 18.25
N GLU A 33 -3.68 34.42 18.92
CA GLU A 33 -4.72 34.38 19.97
C GLU A 33 -4.31 35.14 21.25
N LYS A 34 -3.00 35.37 21.43
CA LYS A 34 -2.43 36.05 22.60
C LYS A 34 -1.68 37.30 22.15
N PRO A 35 -1.64 38.35 22.98
CA PRO A 35 -0.82 39.52 22.72
C PRO A 35 0.65 39.14 22.50
N LEU A 36 1.24 39.69 21.45
CA LEU A 36 2.64 39.47 21.11
C LEU A 36 3.54 40.18 22.12
N THR A 37 4.59 39.49 22.56
CA THR A 37 5.64 40.11 23.37
C THR A 37 6.75 40.66 22.46
N ASP A 38 7.51 41.63 22.97
CA ASP A 38 8.66 42.19 22.25
C ASP A 38 9.66 41.10 21.81
N GLN A 39 9.84 40.06 22.62
CA GLN A 39 10.67 38.91 22.27
C GLN A 39 10.12 38.14 21.07
N MET A 40 8.82 37.87 21.03
CA MET A 40 8.19 37.17 19.90
C MET A 40 8.31 37.96 18.60
N LEU A 41 8.18 39.30 18.68
CA LEU A 41 8.35 40.19 17.53
C LEU A 41 9.80 40.18 17.03
N ARG A 42 10.76 40.26 17.95
CA ARG A 42 12.19 40.19 17.62
C ARG A 42 12.58 38.84 17.02
N ASP A 43 12.15 37.74 17.63
CA ASP A 43 12.41 36.38 17.12
C ASP A 43 11.84 36.23 15.71
N ARG A 44 10.62 36.72 15.49
CA ARG A 44 10.00 36.65 14.18
C ARG A 44 10.74 37.49 13.14
N LEU A 45 11.22 38.67 13.50
CA LEU A 45 12.07 39.48 12.62
C LEU A 45 13.38 38.76 12.28
N ALA A 46 13.99 38.10 13.28
CA ALA A 46 15.21 37.31 13.10
C ALA A 46 14.96 36.14 12.10
N PHE A 47 13.89 35.37 12.29
CA PHE A 47 13.57 34.25 11.38
C PHE A 47 13.18 34.71 9.97
N LEU A 48 12.41 35.79 9.83
CA LEU A 48 12.11 36.35 8.51
C LEU A 48 13.39 36.78 7.78
N SER A 49 14.35 37.38 8.51
CA SER A 49 15.65 37.76 7.97
C SER A 49 16.50 36.56 7.57
N LEU A 50 16.51 35.50 8.40
CA LEU A 50 17.16 34.24 8.08
C LEU A 50 16.61 33.63 6.77
N PHE A 51 15.29 33.57 6.60
CA PHE A 51 14.68 32.92 5.44
C PHE A 51 14.90 33.64 4.12
N VAL A 52 15.13 34.96 4.16
CA VAL A 52 15.43 35.72 2.95
C VAL A 52 16.93 35.87 2.72
N THR A 53 17.79 35.38 3.61
CA THR A 53 19.25 35.46 3.45
C THR A 53 19.71 34.59 2.26
N GLU A 54 20.44 35.19 1.32
CA GLU A 54 20.90 34.47 0.10
C GLU A 54 22.42 34.35 -0.01
N THR A 55 23.19 35.24 0.64
CA THR A 55 24.65 35.28 0.52
C THR A 55 25.35 35.06 1.85
N VAL A 56 26.63 34.65 1.79
CA VAL A 56 27.45 34.45 3.00
C VAL A 56 27.68 35.77 3.75
N ASP A 57 27.88 36.87 3.03
CA ASP A 57 28.07 38.18 3.64
C ASP A 57 26.80 38.66 4.36
N GLU A 58 25.64 38.42 3.75
CA GLU A 58 24.34 38.65 4.39
C GLU A 58 24.18 37.78 5.65
N ALA A 59 24.53 36.49 5.58
CA ALA A 59 24.47 35.58 6.72
C ALA A 59 25.34 36.08 7.89
N ILE A 60 26.56 36.56 7.61
CA ILE A 60 27.44 37.15 8.62
C ILE A 60 26.82 38.41 9.22
N ALA A 61 26.25 39.29 8.39
CA ALA A 61 25.58 40.50 8.87
C ALA A 61 24.39 40.17 9.78
N ILE A 62 23.53 39.24 9.36
CA ILE A 62 22.38 38.77 10.12
C ILE A 62 22.81 38.10 11.43
N GLN A 63 23.88 37.30 11.42
CA GLN A 63 24.42 36.70 12.64
C GLN A 63 24.93 37.76 13.65
N ASN A 64 25.50 38.86 13.17
CA ASN A 64 25.93 39.95 14.03
C ASN A 64 24.73 40.72 14.63
N ILE A 65 23.65 40.89 13.85
CA ILE A 65 22.43 41.61 14.27
C ILE A 65 21.56 40.75 15.21
N PHE A 66 21.48 39.46 14.93
CA PHE A 66 20.71 38.45 15.67
C PHE A 66 21.63 37.30 16.11
N PRO A 67 22.43 37.48 17.17
CA PRO A 67 23.39 36.47 17.64
C PRO A 67 22.75 35.13 18.00
N GLU A 68 21.48 35.11 18.38
CA GLU A 68 20.70 33.91 18.65
C GLU A 68 20.58 32.95 17.44
N LEU A 69 20.77 33.45 16.21
CA LEU A 69 20.76 32.61 15.01
C LEU A 69 22.09 31.88 14.76
N SER A 70 23.13 32.16 15.54
CA SER A 70 24.46 31.57 15.35
C SER A 70 24.46 30.05 15.34
N GLU A 71 23.64 29.42 16.18
CA GLU A 71 23.52 27.96 16.24
C GLU A 71 23.02 27.40 14.91
N ILE A 72 21.97 28.00 14.35
CA ILE A 72 21.39 27.60 13.06
C ILE A 72 22.40 27.79 11.93
N PHE A 73 23.13 28.91 11.89
CA PHE A 73 24.18 29.12 10.89
C PHE A 73 25.33 28.11 11.02
N ASN A 74 25.72 27.73 12.24
CA ASN A 74 26.75 26.72 12.47
C ASN A 74 26.30 25.33 12.00
N GLU A 75 25.05 24.94 12.30
CA GLU A 75 24.47 23.69 11.81
C GLU A 75 24.41 23.65 10.28
N MET A 76 23.93 24.73 9.65
CA MET A 76 23.93 24.85 8.19
C MET A 76 25.33 24.74 7.59
N ASN A 77 26.33 25.35 8.24
CA ASN A 77 27.73 25.24 7.82
C ASN A 77 28.27 23.81 7.94
N GLU A 78 27.84 23.03 8.92
CA GLU A 78 28.22 21.62 9.04
C GLU A 78 27.72 20.80 7.85
N TYR A 79 26.47 21.03 7.41
CA TYR A 79 25.93 20.40 6.20
C TYR A 79 26.67 20.84 4.92
N LEU A 80 27.08 22.11 4.84
CA LEU A 80 27.83 22.66 3.70
C LEU A 80 29.31 22.28 3.71
N ALA A 81 29.86 21.87 4.85
CA ALA A 81 31.26 21.46 4.95
C ALA A 81 31.51 20.13 4.23
N ARG A 82 30.53 19.22 4.24
CA ARG A 82 30.64 17.89 3.59
C ARG A 82 29.33 17.48 2.89
N PRO A 83 28.89 18.24 1.87
CA PRO A 83 27.61 18.00 1.20
C PRO A 83 27.56 16.62 0.53
N GLU A 84 28.70 16.11 0.05
CA GLU A 84 28.80 14.78 -0.56
C GLU A 84 28.52 13.64 0.44
N GLU A 85 28.95 13.77 1.69
CA GLU A 85 28.69 12.78 2.74
C GLU A 85 27.22 12.76 3.13
N VAL A 86 26.63 13.95 3.31
CA VAL A 86 25.20 14.12 3.63
C VAL A 86 24.34 13.55 2.50
N LEU A 87 24.63 13.91 1.25
CA LEU A 87 23.94 13.36 0.07
C LEU A 87 24.17 11.85 -0.09
N GLY A 88 25.36 11.37 0.27
CA GLY A 88 25.69 9.95 0.32
C GLY A 88 24.82 9.18 1.31
N MET A 89 24.63 9.71 2.52
CA MET A 89 23.76 9.12 3.54
C MET A 89 22.30 9.03 3.09
N PHE A 90 21.76 10.09 2.47
CA PHE A 90 20.41 10.06 1.91
C PHE A 90 20.28 9.02 0.78
N SER A 91 21.28 8.96 -0.11
CA SER A 91 21.32 7.98 -1.20
C SER A 91 21.33 6.54 -0.66
N GLU A 92 22.08 6.30 0.41
CA GLU A 92 22.18 5.00 1.06
C GLU A 92 20.87 4.61 1.77
N ALA A 93 20.24 5.56 2.46
CA ALA A 93 18.92 5.35 3.05
C ALA A 93 17.86 5.00 1.99
N LEU A 94 17.87 5.69 0.85
CA LEU A 94 16.99 5.38 -0.29
C LEU A 94 17.28 4.00 -0.88
N ARG A 95 18.56 3.61 -0.98
CA ARG A 95 18.96 2.27 -1.44
C ARG A 95 18.42 1.18 -0.52
N ILE A 96 18.56 1.35 0.79
CA ILE A 96 18.05 0.41 1.80
C ILE A 96 16.52 0.33 1.74
N LEU A 97 15.84 1.48 1.64
CA LEU A 97 14.38 1.53 1.50
C LEU A 97 13.92 0.74 0.27
N ASN A 98 14.51 1.01 -0.90
CA ASN A 98 14.18 0.32 -2.14
C ASN A 98 14.38 -1.20 -2.03
N HIS A 99 15.48 -1.63 -1.39
CA HIS A 99 15.73 -3.04 -1.14
C HIS A 99 14.65 -3.66 -0.25
N ASN A 100 14.31 -3.01 0.87
CA ASN A 100 13.28 -3.48 1.79
C ASN A 100 11.90 -3.56 1.14
N THR A 101 11.55 -2.57 0.31
CA THR A 101 10.29 -2.58 -0.46
C THR A 101 10.24 -3.76 -1.42
N ALA A 102 11.33 -4.05 -2.13
CA ALA A 102 11.40 -5.20 -3.03
C ALA A 102 11.24 -6.52 -2.28
N VAL A 103 11.91 -6.69 -1.13
CA VAL A 103 11.78 -7.88 -0.28
C VAL A 103 10.35 -8.05 0.21
N LEU A 104 9.73 -6.99 0.73
CA LEU A 104 8.34 -7.03 1.20
C LEU A 104 7.36 -7.43 0.09
N MET A 105 7.50 -6.85 -1.11
CA MET A 105 6.66 -7.19 -2.26
C MET A 105 6.82 -8.67 -2.62
N VAL A 106 8.04 -9.20 -2.68
CA VAL A 106 8.30 -10.63 -2.97
C VAL A 106 7.62 -11.52 -1.94
N ASP A 107 7.71 -11.18 -0.65
CA ASP A 107 7.07 -11.94 0.41
C ASP A 107 5.54 -11.90 0.33
N GLU A 108 4.95 -10.75 0.00
CA GLU A 108 3.51 -10.63 -0.23
C GLU A 108 3.04 -11.46 -1.43
N TYR A 109 3.76 -11.42 -2.55
CA TYR A 109 3.45 -12.24 -3.72
C TYR A 109 3.58 -13.73 -3.42
N ARG A 110 4.61 -14.13 -2.66
CA ARG A 110 4.80 -15.52 -2.24
C ARG A 110 3.61 -15.99 -1.38
N LYS A 111 3.17 -15.18 -0.42
CA LYS A 111 1.99 -15.49 0.41
C LYS A 111 0.72 -15.64 -0.43
N LYS A 112 0.45 -14.68 -1.33
CA LYS A 112 -0.72 -14.73 -2.24
C LYS A 112 -0.70 -15.99 -3.11
N TYR A 113 0.47 -16.37 -3.63
CA TYR A 113 0.61 -17.57 -4.44
C TYR A 113 0.33 -18.85 -3.64
N GLN A 114 0.87 -18.94 -2.42
CA GLN A 114 0.63 -20.08 -1.53
C GLN A 114 -0.85 -20.20 -1.14
N GLU A 115 -1.52 -19.08 -0.89
CA GLU A 115 -2.95 -19.06 -0.59
C GLU A 115 -3.80 -19.51 -1.79
N MET A 116 -3.48 -19.00 -2.98
CA MET A 116 -4.13 -19.42 -4.23
C MET A 116 -3.92 -20.92 -4.48
N GLU A 117 -2.70 -21.43 -4.31
CA GLU A 117 -2.40 -22.85 -4.48
C GLU A 117 -3.19 -23.72 -3.50
N LYS A 118 -3.31 -23.29 -2.23
CA LYS A 118 -4.09 -23.98 -1.22
C LYS A 118 -5.58 -24.01 -1.56
N ASN A 119 -6.14 -22.89 -2.00
CA ASN A 119 -7.53 -22.79 -2.41
C ASN A 119 -7.81 -23.65 -3.64
N LEU A 120 -6.92 -23.63 -4.64
CA LEU A 120 -7.05 -24.46 -5.84
C LEU A 120 -7.00 -25.96 -5.50
N LYS A 121 -6.07 -26.38 -4.63
CA LYS A 121 -6.01 -27.78 -4.15
C LYS A 121 -7.30 -28.18 -3.43
N LYS A 122 -7.88 -27.28 -2.63
CA LYS A 122 -9.14 -27.53 -1.94
C LYS A 122 -10.29 -27.70 -2.94
N GLU A 123 -10.43 -26.77 -3.89
CA GLU A 123 -11.47 -26.85 -4.94
C GLU A 123 -11.32 -28.10 -5.80
N MET A 124 -10.10 -28.47 -6.17
CA MET A 124 -9.86 -29.69 -6.95
C MET A 124 -10.24 -30.94 -6.16
N LYS A 125 -9.97 -30.97 -4.85
CA LYS A 125 -10.36 -32.08 -3.99
C LYS A 125 -11.87 -32.19 -3.86
N GLU A 126 -12.57 -31.06 -3.62
CA GLU A 126 -14.04 -31.04 -3.56
C GLU A 126 -14.66 -31.52 -4.88
N LYS A 127 -14.14 -31.06 -6.03
CA LYS A 127 -14.59 -31.54 -7.35
C LYS A 127 -14.32 -33.03 -7.58
N LEU A 128 -13.22 -33.55 -7.04
CA LEU A 128 -12.90 -34.98 -7.15
C LEU A 128 -13.89 -35.80 -6.31
N ASP A 129 -14.10 -35.41 -5.05
CA ASP A 129 -15.04 -36.07 -4.14
C ASP A 129 -16.48 -36.06 -4.69
N ASP A 130 -16.90 -34.96 -5.32
CA ASP A 130 -18.23 -34.87 -5.96
C ASP A 130 -18.34 -35.78 -7.18
N LYS A 131 -17.28 -35.88 -8.00
CA LYS A 131 -17.25 -36.83 -9.12
C LYS A 131 -17.28 -38.27 -8.65
N ASP A 132 -16.54 -38.60 -7.59
CA ASP A 132 -16.51 -39.96 -7.04
C ASP A 132 -17.89 -40.38 -6.50
N LYS A 133 -18.62 -39.46 -5.85
CA LYS A 133 -20.02 -39.71 -5.44
C LYS A 133 -20.95 -39.92 -6.63
N GLN A 134 -20.81 -39.13 -7.69
CA GLN A 134 -21.61 -39.29 -8.91
C GLN A 134 -21.33 -40.64 -9.58
N ILE A 135 -20.07 -41.04 -9.68
CA ILE A 135 -19.67 -42.34 -10.23
C ILE A 135 -20.26 -43.47 -9.39
N SER A 136 -20.11 -43.42 -8.06
CA SER A 136 -20.65 -44.45 -7.17
C SER A 136 -22.17 -44.58 -7.27
N SER A 137 -22.89 -43.46 -7.39
CA SER A 137 -24.34 -43.46 -7.61
C SER A 137 -24.73 -44.04 -8.97
N GLN A 138 -23.98 -43.74 -10.03
CA GLN A 138 -24.19 -44.32 -11.36
C GLN A 138 -23.92 -45.83 -11.39
N GLU A 139 -22.87 -46.30 -10.69
CA GLU A 139 -22.54 -47.72 -10.56
C GLU A 139 -23.67 -48.49 -9.85
N GLU A 140 -24.22 -47.94 -8.77
CA GLU A 140 -25.34 -48.56 -8.06
C GLU A 140 -26.60 -48.63 -8.94
N LEU A 141 -26.86 -47.57 -9.71
CA LEU A 141 -28.00 -47.52 -10.64
C LEU A 141 -27.85 -48.55 -11.78
N LEU A 142 -26.65 -48.67 -12.35
CA LEU A 142 -26.31 -49.69 -13.35
C LEU A 142 -26.52 -51.10 -12.80
N LYS A 143 -26.03 -51.38 -11.60
CA LYS A 143 -26.18 -52.70 -10.95
C LYS A 143 -27.65 -53.08 -10.75
N ASN A 144 -28.49 -52.12 -10.35
CA ASN A 144 -29.92 -52.31 -10.21
C ASN A 144 -30.60 -52.58 -11.57
N GLN A 145 -30.20 -51.84 -12.62
CA GLN A 145 -30.71 -52.08 -13.98
C GLN A 145 -30.30 -53.46 -14.52
N GLU A 146 -29.05 -53.88 -14.34
CA GLU A 146 -28.58 -55.23 -14.72
C GLU A 146 -29.39 -56.32 -14.02
N GLN A 147 -29.64 -56.16 -12.71
CA GLN A 147 -30.41 -57.12 -11.94
C GLN A 147 -31.88 -57.18 -12.39
N GLN A 148 -32.47 -56.05 -12.77
CA GLN A 148 -33.81 -55.99 -13.35
C GLN A 148 -33.85 -56.64 -14.73
N HIS A 149 -32.91 -56.31 -15.62
CA HIS A 149 -32.80 -56.92 -16.94
C HIS A 149 -32.67 -58.44 -16.86
N LYS A 150 -31.92 -58.97 -15.87
CA LYS A 150 -31.82 -60.41 -15.64
C LYS A 150 -33.18 -61.04 -15.31
N LYS A 151 -33.96 -60.42 -14.41
CA LYS A 151 -35.31 -60.89 -14.07
C LYS A 151 -36.26 -60.83 -15.26
N ASP A 152 -36.17 -59.78 -16.07
CA ASP A 152 -37.01 -59.62 -17.26
C ASP A 152 -36.68 -60.69 -18.31
N LEU A 153 -35.39 -61.02 -18.51
CA LEU A 153 -34.97 -62.12 -19.38
C LEU A 153 -35.49 -63.48 -18.90
N GLU A 154 -35.42 -63.76 -17.59
CA GLU A 154 -35.99 -64.98 -17.00
C GLU A 154 -37.51 -65.06 -17.25
N ARG A 155 -38.22 -63.94 -17.09
CA ARG A 155 -39.68 -63.85 -17.34
C ARG A 155 -40.04 -64.09 -18.80
N ILE A 156 -39.26 -63.52 -19.73
CA ILE A 156 -39.45 -63.72 -21.17
C ILE A 156 -39.28 -65.21 -21.51
N ALA A 157 -38.22 -65.85 -21.01
CA ALA A 157 -37.98 -67.28 -21.23
C ALA A 157 -39.13 -68.17 -20.71
N GLU A 158 -39.68 -67.86 -19.53
CA GLU A 158 -40.86 -68.56 -18.99
C GLU A 158 -42.10 -68.40 -19.88
N LEU A 159 -42.35 -67.20 -20.38
CA LEU A 159 -43.49 -66.91 -21.25
C LEU A 159 -43.34 -67.62 -22.60
N GLU A 160 -42.14 -67.62 -23.19
CA GLU A 160 -41.84 -68.37 -24.42
C GLU A 160 -42.04 -69.87 -24.25
N ALA A 161 -41.63 -70.44 -23.11
CA ALA A 161 -41.85 -71.85 -22.79
C ALA A 161 -43.35 -72.19 -22.70
N LYS A 162 -44.16 -71.33 -22.07
CA LYS A 162 -45.62 -71.48 -22.00
C LYS A 162 -46.28 -71.34 -23.37
N LEU A 163 -45.84 -70.40 -24.19
CA LEU A 163 -46.39 -70.21 -25.53
C LEU A 163 -46.11 -71.44 -26.41
N ASN A 164 -44.92 -72.02 -26.31
CA ASN A 164 -44.55 -73.25 -27.00
C ASN A 164 -45.34 -74.48 -26.52
N SER A 165 -45.67 -74.58 -25.23
CA SER A 165 -46.49 -75.69 -24.73
C SER A 165 -47.95 -75.57 -25.19
N ILE A 166 -48.50 -74.36 -25.24
CA ILE A 166 -49.83 -74.08 -25.80
C ILE A 166 -49.85 -74.44 -27.30
N ASN A 167 -48.88 -73.97 -28.08
CA ASN A 167 -48.80 -74.29 -29.51
C ASN A 167 -48.65 -75.79 -29.80
N LYS A 168 -47.94 -76.55 -28.94
CA LYS A 168 -47.87 -78.02 -29.02
C LYS A 168 -49.20 -78.70 -28.68
N SER A 169 -49.99 -78.11 -27.78
CA SER A 169 -51.31 -78.63 -27.40
C SER A 169 -52.36 -78.35 -28.48
N SER A 170 -52.25 -77.25 -29.21
CA SER A 170 -53.13 -76.90 -30.33
C SER A 170 -52.84 -77.63 -31.64
N ASN A 171 -51.64 -78.20 -31.82
CA ASN A 171 -51.27 -79.01 -32.99
C ASN A 171 -51.55 -80.53 -32.82
N ASN A 172 -52.14 -80.94 -31.69
CA ASN A 172 -52.50 -82.33 -31.37
C ASN A 172 -54.03 -82.55 -31.29
N ILE A 173 -54.81 -81.65 -31.89
CA ILE A 173 -56.26 -81.78 -32.13
C ILE A 173 -56.46 -81.78 -33.64
#